data_AF-A0A967RIF5-F1
#
_entry.id   AF-A0A967RIF5-F1
#
_cell.length_a   1.000
_cell.length_b   1.000
_cell.length_c   1.000
_cell.angle_alpha   90.00
_cell.angle_beta   90.00
_cell.angle_gamma   90.00
#
_symmetry.space_group_name_H-M   'P 1'
#
loop_
_entity.id
_entity.type
_entity.pdbx_description
1 polymer ?
#
loop_
_entity_poly.entity_id
_entity_poly.type
_entity_poly.pdbx_seq_one_letter_code
_entity_poly.pdbx_strand_id
1 'polypeptide(L)' 'GFVDTLARFGCTAVEAVGEPFDPNYHEAVSQEESADYDSNVVVRELQKGYILKDRLLRPAMVVVSKPSGLMSGNAARK' A
#
# COMPACT_ATOMS: atom_id res chain seq x y z
N GLY A 1 12.80 -1.19 -22.47
CA GLY A 1 13.28 -0.12 -21.58
C GLY A 1 13.99 -0.71 -20.38
N PHE A 2 14.54 0.11 -19.48
CA PHE A 2 15.24 -0.36 -18.28
C PHE A 2 14.37 -1.27 -17.40
N VAL A 3 13.10 -0.89 -17.17
CA VAL A 3 12.14 -1.68 -16.38
C VAL A 3 11.84 -3.03 -17.03
N ASP A 4 11.63 -3.08 -18.35
CA ASP A 4 11.41 -4.35 -19.06
C ASP A 4 12.61 -5.30 -18.94
N THR A 5 13.83 -4.74 -18.94
CA THR A 5 15.04 -5.53 -18.72
C THR A 5 15.02 -6.16 -17.33
N LEU A 6 14.69 -5.40 -16.28
CA LEU A 6 14.58 -5.92 -14.92
C LEU A 6 13.53 -7.04 -14.83
N ALA A 7 12.36 -6.85 -15.45
CA ALA A 7 11.29 -7.86 -15.49
C ALA A 7 11.76 -9.17 -16.15
N ARG A 8 12.55 -9.11 -17.24
CA ARG A 8 13.14 -10.30 -17.89
C ARG A 8 14.08 -11.09 -16.98
N PHE A 9 14.69 -10.45 -15.99
CA PHE A 9 15.51 -11.11 -14.97
C PHE A 9 14.71 -11.50 -13.71
N GLY A 10 13.39 -11.38 -13.75
CA GLY A 10 12.48 -11.74 -12.66
C GLY A 10 12.33 -10.66 -11.59
N CYS A 11 12.77 -9.42 -11.84
CA CYS A 11 12.56 -8.30 -10.93
C CYS A 11 11.29 -7.54 -11.32
N THR A 12 10.27 -7.62 -10.47
CA THR A 12 8.96 -6.99 -10.68
C THR A 12 8.67 -6.00 -9.57
N ALA A 13 7.89 -4.96 -9.89
CA ALA A 13 7.43 -4.01 -8.88
C ALA A 13 6.28 -4.63 -8.07
N VAL A 14 6.18 -4.28 -6.79
CA VAL A 14 5.00 -4.56 -5.98
C VAL A 14 3.86 -3.68 -6.46
N GLU A 15 2.71 -4.27 -6.76
CA GLU A 15 1.47 -3.52 -6.99
C GLU A 15 0.91 -3.08 -5.64
N ALA A 16 0.73 -1.78 -5.46
CA ALA A 16 0.40 -1.20 -4.17
C ALA A 16 -0.92 -0.43 -4.20
N VAL A 17 -1.04 0.62 -5.02
CA VAL A 17 -2.21 1.51 -5.02
C VAL A 17 -3.50 0.74 -5.37
N GLY A 18 -4.51 0.87 -4.52
CA GLY A 18 -5.79 0.18 -4.64
C GLY A 18 -5.84 -1.20 -3.97
N GLU A 19 -4.69 -1.76 -3.60
CA GLU A 19 -4.62 -3.05 -2.92
C GLU A 19 -4.77 -2.92 -1.40
N PRO A 20 -5.31 -3.95 -0.71
CA PRO A 20 -5.28 -4.02 0.73
C PRO A 20 -3.84 -3.92 1.27
N PHE A 21 -3.66 -3.24 2.39
CA PHE A 21 -2.35 -3.16 3.02
C PHE A 21 -1.91 -4.54 3.54
N ASP A 22 -0.84 -5.09 2.94
CA ASP A 22 -0.12 -6.27 3.41
C ASP A 22 1.28 -5.91 3.94
N PRO A 23 1.57 -6.05 5.25
CA PRO A 23 2.89 -5.81 5.84
C PRO A 23 4.04 -6.62 5.23
N ASN A 24 3.74 -7.74 4.56
CA ASN A 24 4.77 -8.54 3.88
C ASN A 24 5.30 -7.85 2.62
N TYR A 25 4.53 -6.95 2.00
CA TYR A 25 4.88 -6.29 0.75
C TYR A 25 4.89 -4.76 0.86
N HIS A 26 4.31 -4.22 1.93
CA HIS A 26 4.11 -2.80 2.15
C HIS A 26 4.69 -2.33 3.48
N GLU A 27 5.26 -1.12 3.46
CA GLU A 27 5.71 -0.37 4.61
C GLU A 27 4.85 0.90 4.73
N ALA A 28 3.84 0.87 5.60
CA ALA A 28 2.97 2.02 5.81
C ALA A 28 3.68 3.08 6.65
N VAL A 29 3.90 4.26 6.06
CA VAL A 29 4.59 5.38 6.72
C VAL A 29 3.64 6.48 7.19
N SER A 30 2.41 6.50 6.69
CA SER A 30 1.35 7.40 7.16
C SER A 30 -0.03 6.86 6.80
N GLN A 31 -1.06 7.51 7.34
CA GLN A 31 -2.46 7.25 7.00
C GLN A 31 -3.15 8.55 6.57
N GLU A 32 -4.07 8.47 5.62
CA GLU A 32 -4.91 9.60 5.18
C GLU A 32 -6.38 9.20 5.06
N GLU A 33 -7.28 10.18 5.21
CA GLU A 33 -8.70 9.92 5.00
C GLU A 33 -8.98 9.73 3.51
N SER A 34 -9.78 8.73 3.17
CA SER A 34 -10.19 8.48 1.79
C SER A 34 -11.70 8.29 1.72
N ALA A 35 -12.33 8.93 0.73
CA ALA A 35 -13.72 8.67 0.36
C ALA A 35 -13.83 7.58 -0.72
N ASP A 36 -12.72 7.26 -1.39
CA ASP A 36 -12.67 6.35 -2.54
C ASP A 36 -12.34 4.92 -2.13
N TYR A 37 -11.72 4.73 -0.96
CA TYR A 37 -11.27 3.42 -0.49
C TYR A 37 -11.72 3.13 0.94
N ASP A 38 -12.09 1.87 1.19
CA ASP A 38 -12.31 1.34 2.54
C ASP A 38 -11.04 1.47 3.39
N SER A 39 -11.19 1.39 4.72
CA SER A 39 -10.07 1.44 5.66
C SER A 39 -9.02 0.36 5.36
N ASN A 40 -7.74 0.70 5.56
CA ASN A 40 -6.60 -0.22 5.41
C ASN A 40 -6.31 -0.66 3.96
N VAL A 41 -6.59 0.22 3.00
CA VAL A 41 -6.24 0.09 1.58
C VAL A 41 -5.14 1.08 1.24
N VAL A 42 -4.19 0.70 0.38
CA VAL A 42 -3.15 1.62 -0.06
C VAL A 42 -3.73 2.66 -1.01
N VAL A 43 -3.68 3.93 -0.59
CA VAL A 43 -4.20 5.06 -1.39
C VAL A 43 -3.12 5.76 -2.19
N ARG A 44 -1.86 5.63 -1.77
CA ARG A 44 -0.73 6.24 -2.46
C ARG A 44 0.57 5.45 -2.25
N GLU A 45 1.30 5.26 -3.33
CA GLU A 45 2.67 4.74 -3.33
C GLU A 45 3.65 5.93 -3.32
N LEU A 46 4.51 6.00 -2.30
CA LEU A 46 5.59 7.00 -2.21
C LEU A 46 6.88 6.47 -2.81
N GLN A 47 7.11 5.15 -2.70
CA GLN A 47 8.26 4.49 -3.28
C GLN A 47 7.93 3.05 -3.68
N LYS A 48 8.30 2.68 -4.91
CA LYS A 48 8.14 1.32 -5.43
C LYS A 48 8.87 0.28 -4.60
N GLY A 49 8.13 -0.74 -4.21
CA GLY A 49 8.66 -2.02 -3.75
C GLY A 49 9.05 -2.90 -4.92
N TYR A 50 9.93 -3.88 -4.69
CA TYR A 50 10.36 -4.82 -5.72
C TYR A 50 10.52 -6.25 -5.17
N ILE A 51 10.11 -7.21 -5.99
CA ILE A 51 10.29 -8.64 -5.79
C ILE A 51 11.25 -9.15 -6.86
N LEU A 52 12.29 -9.88 -6.46
CA LEU A 52 13.19 -10.59 -7.36
C LEU A 52 12.92 -12.08 -7.27
N LYS A 53 12.34 -12.63 -8.34
CA LYS A 53 11.82 -14.00 -8.38
C LYS A 53 10.74 -14.15 -7.30
N ASP A 54 11.06 -14.83 -6.20
CA ASP A 54 10.14 -15.04 -5.07
C ASP A 54 10.61 -14.33 -3.79
N ARG A 55 11.66 -13.51 -3.88
CA ARG A 55 12.24 -12.82 -2.73
C ARG A 55 11.88 -11.33 -2.78
N LEU A 56 11.23 -10.85 -1.74
CA LEU A 56 11.07 -9.42 -1.50
C LEU A 56 12.46 -8.78 -1.33
N LEU A 57 12.81 -7.86 -2.23
CA LEU A 57 14.02 -7.05 -2.09
C LEU A 57 13.77 -5.89 -1.16
N ARG A 58 12.60 -5.26 -1.30
CA ARG A 58 12.16 -4.14 -0.48
C ARG A 58 10.64 -3.97 -0.58
N PRO A 59 9.95 -3.71 0.55
CA PRO A 59 8.53 -3.35 0.52
C PRO A 59 8.30 -2.00 -0.17
N ALA A 60 7.08 -1.81 -0.69
CA ALA A 60 6.65 -0.51 -1.18
C ALA A 60 6.36 0.42 0.01
N MET A 61 6.85 1.65 -0.02
CA MET A 61 6.48 2.64 1.00
C MET A 61 5.17 3.28 0.61
N VAL A 62 4.18 3.19 1.50
CA VAL A 62 2.80 3.51 1.16
C VAL A 62 2.13 4.40 2.20
N VAL A 63 1.09 5.09 1.75
CA VAL A 63 0.08 5.72 2.60
C VAL A 63 -1.18 4.86 2.52
N VAL A 64 -1.78 4.56 3.67
CA VAL A 64 -3.00 3.74 3.76
C VAL A 64 -4.21 4.57 4.16
N SER A 65 -5.39 4.18 3.68
CA SER A 65 -6.65 4.81 4.04
C SER A 65 -6.98 4.54 5.51
N LYS A 66 -7.56 5.55 6.15
CA LYS A 66 -8.29 5.41 7.41
C LYS A 66 -9.72 5.94 7.25
N PRO A 67 -10.66 5.52 8.10
CA PRO A 67 -12.01 6.07 8.09
C PRO A 67 -11.95 7.59 8.27
N SER A 68 -12.75 8.35 7.52
CA SER A 68 -12.87 9.79 7.74
C SER A 68 -13.39 10.05 9.16
N GLY A 69 -12.79 11.01 9.86
CA GLY A 69 -13.08 11.32 11.27
C GLY A 69 -14.54 11.65 11.57
N LEU A 70 -15.37 11.90 10.56
CA LEU A 70 -16.83 12.04 10.67
C LEU A 70 -17.55 10.77 11.15
N MET A 71 -16.89 9.59 11.13
CA MET A 71 -17.45 8.31 11.58
C MET A 71 -16.89 7.82 12.94
N SER A 72 -16.13 8.63 13.68
CA SER A 72 -15.52 8.22 14.96
C SER A 72 -16.20 8.77 16.23
N GLY A 73 -17.49 9.16 16.17
CA GLY A 73 -18.16 9.80 17.30
C GLY A 73 -19.67 9.61 17.39
N ASN A 74 -20.16 8.39 17.65
CA ASN A 74 -21.33 8.11 18.51
C ASN A 74 -21.68 6.61 18.57
N ALA A 75 -20.96 5.82 19.36
CA ALA A 75 -21.38 4.46 19.70
C ALA A 75 -20.80 3.99 21.05
N ALA A 76 -21.00 4.76 22.13
CA ALA A 76 -20.81 4.27 23.50
C ALA A 76 -21.43 5.22 24.55
N ARG A 77 -22.76 5.33 24.57
CA ARG A 77 -23.51 5.62 25.80
C ARG A 77 -24.79 4.79 25.79
N LYS A 78 -24.74 3.65 26.46
CA LYS A 78 -25.88 3.09 27.19
C LYS A 78 -25.35 2.32 28.38
#